data_AF-A0A8H7GIE6-F1
#
_entry.id   AF-A0A8H7GIE6-F1
#
_cell.length_a   1.000
_cell.length_b   1.000
_cell.length_c   1.000
_cell.angle_alpha   90.00
_cell.angle_beta   90.00
_cell.angle_gamma   90.00
#
_symmetry.space_group_name_H-M   'P 1'
#
loop_
_entity.id
_entity.type
_entity.pdbx_description
1 polymer ?
#
loop_
_entity_poly.entity_id
_entity_poly.type
_entity_poly.pdbx_seq_one_letter_code
_entity_poly.pdbx_strand_id
1 'polypeptide(L)' 'MSLNITNTKGVVVLAKDGIEDVDHPLASGFNILDGHVVIKVPKVSTGSKYALVLFGDSGNYSPKFTIKAA' A
#
# COMPACT_ATOMS: atom_id res chain seq x y z
N MET A 1 -6.90 12.99 20.13
CA MET A 1 -6.86 11.75 19.33
C MET A 1 -5.42 11.27 19.34
N SER A 2 -5.10 10.21 20.08
CA SER A 2 -3.72 9.69 20.13
C SER A 2 -3.54 8.65 19.04
N LEU A 3 -2.71 8.95 18.05
CA LEU A 3 -2.23 7.98 17.06
C LEU A 3 -1.25 7.03 17.76
N ASN A 4 -1.52 5.73 17.75
CA ASN A 4 -0.65 4.72 18.36
C ASN A 4 0.36 4.22 17.32
N ILE A 5 1.40 5.03 17.07
CA ILE A 5 2.45 4.73 16.09
C ILE A 5 3.48 3.80 16.73
N THR A 6 3.50 2.55 16.29
CA THR A 6 4.49 1.55 16.74
C THR A 6 5.76 1.56 15.89
N ASN A 7 5.69 2.08 14.66
CA ASN A 7 6.83 2.24 13.75
C ASN A 7 6.57 3.40 12.78
N THR A 8 7.45 4.40 12.73
CA THR A 8 7.31 5.54 11.81
C THR A 8 7.73 5.21 10.39
N LYS A 9 8.46 4.12 10.17
CA LYS A 9 8.90 3.67 8.84
C LYS A 9 7.79 2.88 8.18
N GLY A 10 7.16 3.48 7.18
CA GLY A 10 6.07 2.90 6.41
C GLY A 10 6.53 1.97 5.29
N VAL A 11 5.64 1.05 4.92
CA VAL A 11 5.74 0.23 3.70
C VAL A 11 4.38 0.21 3.02
N VAL A 12 4.35 0.40 1.70
CA VAL A 12 3.16 0.21 0.87
C VAL A 12 3.35 -0.98 -0.03
N VAL A 13 2.40 -1.90 -0.05
CA VAL A 13 2.37 -3.05 -0.97
C VAL A 13 1.09 -3.05 -1.79
N LEU A 14 1.11 -3.79 -2.90
CA LEU A 14 -0.10 -4.14 -3.64
C LEU A 14 -0.68 -5.44 -3.05
N ALA A 15 -2.01 -5.48 -2.89
CA ALA A 15 -2.72 -6.70 -2.61
C ALA A 15 -3.67 -7.06 -3.76
N LYS A 16 -3.83 -8.35 -4.04
CA LYS A 16 -4.79 -8.88 -5.02
C LYS A 16 -5.63 -9.95 -4.37
N ASP A 17 -6.95 -9.79 -4.42
CA ASP A 17 -7.89 -10.74 -3.79
C ASP A 17 -7.61 -10.98 -2.29
N GLY A 18 -7.03 -9.99 -1.60
CA GLY A 18 -6.68 -10.08 -0.18
C GLY A 18 -5.32 -10.74 0.11
N ILE A 19 -4.54 -11.07 -0.93
CA ILE A 19 -3.17 -11.58 -0.79
C ILE A 19 -2.22 -10.41 -1.01
N GLU A 20 -1.37 -10.13 -0.01
CA GLU A 20 -0.39 -9.04 0.03
C GLU A 20 0.91 -9.46 -0.66
N ASP A 21 1.40 -8.64 -1.60
CA ASP A 21 2.71 -8.85 -2.24
C ASP A 21 3.82 -8.19 -1.41
N VAL A 22 4.14 -8.82 -0.27
CA VAL A 22 5.13 -8.31 0.70
C VAL A 22 6.58 -8.35 0.17
N ASP A 23 6.84 -9.19 -0.82
CA ASP A 23 8.16 -9.35 -1.43
C ASP A 23 8.49 -8.23 -2.44
N HIS A 24 7.46 -7.53 -2.96
CA HIS A 24 7.60 -6.46 -3.94
C HIS A 24 6.93 -5.15 -3.48
N PRO A 25 7.49 -4.45 -2.47
CA PRO A 25 6.92 -3.20 -1.98
C PRO A 25 6.91 -2.10 -3.05
N LEU A 26 5.82 -1.35 -3.12
CA LEU A 26 5.67 -0.18 -4.01
C LEU A 26 6.43 1.04 -3.47
N ALA A 27 6.55 1.14 -2.15
CA ALA A 27 7.41 2.08 -1.44
C ALA A 27 7.75 1.54 -0.05
N SER A 28 8.93 1.88 0.46
CA SER A 28 9.37 1.48 1.79
C SER A 28 10.29 2.54 2.41
N GLY A 29 10.30 2.59 3.74
CA GLY A 29 11.22 3.44 4.51
C GLY A 29 10.85 4.92 4.57
N PHE A 30 9.70 5.32 4.02
CA PHE A 30 9.16 6.67 4.16
C PHE A 30 8.61 6.88 5.57
N ASN A 31 8.52 8.15 6.01
CA ASN A 31 7.94 8.47 7.30
C ASN A 31 6.42 8.55 7.17
N ILE A 32 5.67 7.75 7.93
CA ILE A 32 4.19 7.76 7.86
C ILE A 32 3.58 9.10 8.30
N LEU A 33 4.37 9.95 8.99
CA LEU A 33 3.96 11.28 9.42
C LEU A 33 3.98 12.32 8.29
N ASP A 34 4.54 12.00 7.12
CA ASP A 34 4.57 12.90 5.96
C ASP A 34 3.17 13.10 5.34
N GLY A 35 2.17 12.33 5.79
CA GLY A 35 0.76 12.43 5.41
C GLY A 35 0.46 11.91 4.00
N HIS A 36 1.47 11.78 3.14
CA HIS A 36 1.35 11.23 1.80
C HIS A 36 2.69 10.62 1.33
N VAL A 37 2.60 9.67 0.40
CA VAL A 37 3.75 9.11 -0.31
C VAL A 37 3.37 8.92 -1.78
N VAL A 38 4.27 9.29 -2.68
CA VAL A 38 4.09 9.07 -4.12
C VAL A 38 4.69 7.70 -4.47
N ILE A 39 3.90 6.86 -5.12
CA ILE A 39 4.34 5.55 -5.60
C ILE A 39 4.28 5.50 -7.13
N LYS A 40 5.18 4.71 -7.73
CA LYS A 40 5.08 4.39 -9.14
C LYS A 40 4.00 3.32 -9.34
N VAL A 41 3.12 3.54 -10.31
CA VAL A 41 2.13 2.51 -10.70
C VAL A 41 2.89 1.27 -11.17
N PRO A 42 2.69 0.10 -10.53
CA PRO A 42 3.44 -1.11 -10.87
C PRO A 42 2.97 -1.69 -12.20
N LYS A 43 3.87 -2.40 -12.89
CA LYS A 43 3.53 -3.16 -14.10
C LYS A 43 2.97 -4.52 -13.68
N VAL A 44 1.66 -4.61 -13.56
CA VAL A 44 0.93 -5.83 -13.21
C VAL A 44 -0.11 -6.19 -14.27
N SER A 45 -0.63 -7.40 -14.21
CA SER A 45 -1.71 -7.83 -15.09
C SER A 45 -2.97 -6.98 -14.84
N THR A 46 -3.72 -6.72 -15.91
CA THR A 46 -5.02 -6.07 -15.79
C THR A 46 -5.96 -6.94 -14.97
N GLY A 47 -6.78 -6.33 -14.12
CA GLY A 47 -7.70 -7.08 -13.27
C GLY A 47 -8.39 -6.20 -12.24
N SER A 48 -9.34 -6.79 -11.52
CA SER A 48 -10.10 -6.16 -10.44
C SER A 48 -9.65 -6.65 -9.06
N LYS A 49 -10.19 -6.06 -8.00
CA LYS A 49 -9.92 -6.45 -6.60
C LYS A 49 -8.45 -6.27 -6.19
N TYR A 50 -7.80 -5.26 -6.76
CA TYR A 50 -6.55 -4.73 -6.24
C TYR A 50 -6.84 -3.83 -5.04
N ALA A 51 -5.91 -3.77 -4.09
CA ALA A 51 -5.91 -2.80 -2.99
C ALA A 51 -4.47 -2.37 -2.68
N LEU A 52 -4.28 -1.18 -2.13
CA LEU A 52 -3.03 -0.77 -1.51
C LEU A 52 -3.11 -1.09 -0.01
N VAL A 53 -2.01 -1.58 0.56
CA VAL A 53 -1.90 -1.86 2.00
C VAL A 53 -0.75 -1.08 2.58
N LEU A 54 -1.03 -0.25 3.57
CA LEU A 54 -0.04 0.50 4.34
C LEU A 54 0.30 -0.25 5.64
N PHE A 55 1.59 -0.54 5.83
CA PHE A 55 2.16 -1.02 7.08
C PHE A 55 2.88 0.13 7.79
N GLY A 56 2.68 0.25 9.10
CA GLY A 56 3.24 1.30 9.96
C GLY A 56 2.24 1.77 11.02
N ASP A 57 0.99 1.94 10.61
CA ASP A 57 -0.19 2.20 11.45
C ASP A 57 -1.25 1.10 11.26
N SER A 58 -0.87 -0.16 11.50
CA SER A 58 -1.78 -1.33 11.54
C SER A 58 -2.72 -1.52 10.33
N GLY A 59 -2.17 -1.95 9.18
CA GLY A 59 -2.93 -2.72 8.17
C GLY A 59 -4.04 -1.96 7.44
N ASN A 60 -3.77 -0.73 7.04
CA ASN A 60 -4.74 0.13 6.36
C ASN A 60 -4.88 -0.27 4.88
N TYR A 61 -5.96 -1.00 4.58
CA TYR A 61 -6.36 -1.31 3.21
C TYR A 61 -7.09 -0.13 2.58
N SER A 62 -6.72 0.19 1.34
CA SER A 62 -7.54 1.05 0.49
C SER A 62 -8.84 0.34 0.09
N PRO A 63 -9.85 1.09 -0.41
CA PRO A 63 -10.92 0.49 -1.22
C PRO A 63 -10.35 -0.31 -2.39
N LYS A 64 -11.11 -1.33 -2.82
CA LYS A 64 -10.72 -2.17 -3.96
C LYS A 64 -10.84 -1.38 -5.27
N PHE A 65 -9.90 -1.61 -6.19
CA PHE A 65 -9.88 -0.98 -7.51
C PHE A 65 -9.54 -1.95 -8.65
N THR A 66 -9.67 -1.46 -9.88
CA THR A 66 -9.38 -2.18 -11.12
C THR A 66 -8.21 -1.52 -11.84
N ILE A 67 -7.22 -2.32 -12.23
CA ILE A 67 -6.12 -1.89 -13.09
C ILE A 67 -6.48 -2.33 -14.52
N LYS A 68 -6.49 -1.38 -15.45
CA LYS A 68 -6.76 -1.60 -16.88
C LYS A 68 -5.49 -1.38 -17.70
N ALA A 69 -5.45 -1.93 -18.90
CA ALA A 69 -4.41 -1.58 -19.87
C ALA A 69 -4.53 -0.08 -20.20
N ALA A 70 -3.38 0.54 -20.50
CA ALA A 70 -3.32 1.92 -20.95
C ALA A 70 -4.03 2.12 -22.29
#